data_AF-A0A4Q5QW62-F1
#
_entry.id   AF-A0A4Q5QW62-F1
#
_cell.length_a   1.000
_cell.length_b   1.000
_cell.length_c   1.000
_cell.angle_alpha   90.00
_cell.angle_beta   90.00
_cell.angle_gamma   90.00
#
_symmetry.space_group_name_H-M   'P 1'
#
loop_
_entity.id
_entity.type
_entity.pdbx_description
1 polymer ?
#
loop_
_entity_poly.entity_id
_entity_poly.type
_entity_poly.pdbx_seq_one_letter_code
_entity_poly.pdbx_strand_id
1 'polypeptide(L)'
;MKRFIYTLLLAITTSAGGAYAQAFTAVERVPSTGIRTGSPVQHVITAFPNPAQSYTTIVLHSRSRQRLVAEVLDFNGNLYHTQAYAPGIDQVNIELGNLERGQYLIRIRETGRRTESVRIIKN
;
A
#
# COMPACT_ATOMS: atom_id res chain seq x y z
N MET A 1 -21.38 16.20 -58.30
CA MET A 1 -21.93 16.45 -56.94
C MET A 1 -21.08 15.67 -55.93
N LYS A 2 -20.46 16.37 -54.97
CA LYS A 2 -19.61 15.83 -53.89
C LYS A 2 -20.47 15.18 -52.81
N ARG A 3 -20.09 14.00 -52.28
CA ARG A 3 -20.25 13.64 -50.86
C ARG A 3 -19.11 12.71 -50.44
N PHE A 4 -18.19 13.27 -49.67
CA PHE A 4 -17.13 12.56 -48.94
C PHE A 4 -17.76 11.92 -47.71
N ILE A 5 -17.52 10.63 -47.49
CA ILE A 5 -17.83 9.96 -46.23
C ILE A 5 -16.49 9.60 -45.58
N TYR A 6 -16.18 10.28 -44.48
CA TYR A 6 -15.06 9.96 -43.61
C TYR A 6 -15.53 8.93 -42.59
N THR A 7 -15.10 7.67 -42.72
CA THR A 7 -15.26 6.67 -41.66
C THR A 7 -13.97 6.60 -40.86
N LEU A 8 -13.98 7.30 -39.72
CA LEU A 8 -12.98 7.23 -38.66
C LEU A 8 -13.13 5.87 -37.95
N LEU A 9 -12.18 4.96 -38.15
CA LEU A 9 -12.08 3.71 -37.38
C LEU A 9 -11.03 3.92 -36.28
N LEU A 10 -11.49 4.10 -35.04
CA LEU A 10 -10.64 4.20 -33.86
C LEU A 10 -10.28 2.79 -33.38
N ALA A 11 -9.05 2.34 -33.66
CA ALA A 11 -8.51 1.13 -33.06
C ALA A 11 -7.89 1.48 -31.70
N ILE A 12 -8.49 1.02 -30.61
CA ILE A 12 -7.93 1.16 -29.26
C ILE A 12 -7.02 -0.05 -29.03
N THR A 13 -5.71 0.17 -28.96
CA THR A 13 -4.75 -0.84 -28.54
C THR A 13 -4.72 -0.88 -27.01
N THR A 14 -5.22 -1.96 -26.41
CA THR A 14 -5.01 -2.24 -24.99
C THR A 14 -3.59 -2.75 -24.79
N SER A 15 -2.67 -1.86 -24.42
CA SER A 15 -1.35 -2.27 -23.94
C SER A 15 -1.48 -2.89 -22.56
N ALA A 16 -1.27 -4.20 -22.46
CA ALA A 16 -1.11 -4.90 -21.18
C ALA A 16 0.20 -4.46 -20.51
N GLY A 17 0.15 -3.36 -19.77
CA GLY A 17 1.25 -2.89 -18.94
C GLY A 17 1.33 -3.72 -17.67
N GLY A 18 2.24 -4.69 -17.63
CA GLY A 18 2.59 -5.39 -16.39
C GLY A 18 3.06 -4.42 -15.33
N ALA A 19 2.37 -4.40 -14.19
CA ALA A 19 2.76 -3.58 -13.04
C ALA A 19 3.91 -4.26 -12.29
N TYR A 20 5.10 -3.66 -12.35
CA TYR A 20 6.23 -4.05 -11.53
C TYR A 20 6.14 -3.32 -10.18
N ALA A 21 5.92 -4.06 -9.09
CA ALA A 21 6.05 -3.51 -7.75
C ALA A 21 7.55 -3.29 -7.44
N GLN A 22 7.96 -2.04 -7.22
CA GLN A 22 9.29 -1.71 -6.72
C GLN A 22 9.19 -1.39 -5.22
N ALA A 23 9.77 -2.25 -4.39
CA ALA A 23 9.95 -2.01 -2.96
C ALA A 23 11.25 -1.22 -2.74
N PHE A 24 11.17 -0.06 -2.08
CA PHE A 24 12.34 0.72 -1.66
C PHE A 24 12.66 0.39 -0.20
N THR A 25 13.88 -0.08 0.08
CA THR A 25 14.35 -0.31 1.46
C THR A 25 15.45 0.69 1.78
N ALA A 26 15.15 1.71 2.58
CA ALA A 26 16.17 2.54 3.19
C ALA A 26 16.82 1.74 4.33
N VAL A 27 18.08 1.35 4.15
CA VAL A 27 18.88 0.71 5.20
C VAL A 27 19.55 1.81 6.03
N GLU A 28 18.97 2.16 7.17
CA GLU A 28 19.64 3.00 8.17
C GLU A 28 20.68 2.14 8.90
N ARG A 29 21.97 2.43 8.69
CA ARG A 29 23.07 1.72 9.35
C ARG A 29 23.32 2.33 10.73
N VAL A 30 22.84 1.67 11.78
CA VAL A 30 23.30 1.90 13.15
C VAL A 30 24.52 1.00 13.39
N PRO A 31 25.71 1.52 13.78
CA PRO A 31 26.85 0.66 14.05
C PRO A 31 26.58 -0.11 15.35
N SER A 32 26.43 -1.44 15.25
CA SER A 32 26.36 -2.34 16.39
C SER A 32 27.55 -3.27 16.37
N THR A 33 28.40 -3.13 17.39
CA THR A 33 29.44 -4.10 17.73
C THR A 33 28.77 -5.35 18.30
N GLY A 34 28.53 -6.32 17.43
CA GLY A 34 28.02 -7.64 17.82
C GLY A 34 27.42 -8.36 16.62
N ILE A 35 28.10 -9.41 16.13
CA ILE A 35 27.59 -10.26 15.06
C ILE A 35 26.38 -11.02 15.60
N ARG A 36 25.18 -10.50 15.33
CA ARG A 36 23.93 -11.24 15.44
C ARG A 36 23.60 -11.81 14.06
N THR A 37 23.90 -13.08 13.85
CA THR A 37 23.43 -13.91 12.72
C THR A 37 21.95 -14.26 12.89
N GLY A 38 21.10 -13.24 13.06
CA GLY A 38 19.67 -13.35 12.86
C GLY A 38 19.33 -12.62 11.58
N SER A 39 18.96 -13.33 10.52
CA SER A 39 18.31 -12.68 9.38
C SER A 39 17.12 -11.90 9.95
N PRO A 40 17.02 -10.57 9.74
CA PRO A 40 15.85 -9.84 10.21
C PRO A 40 14.64 -10.51 9.59
N VAL A 41 13.73 -11.03 10.43
CA VAL A 41 12.45 -11.54 9.95
C VAL A 41 11.76 -10.36 9.30
N GLN A 42 11.76 -10.37 7.97
CA GLN A 42 11.19 -9.32 7.16
C GLN A 42 9.68 -9.55 7.19
N HIS A 43 9.01 -8.93 8.15
CA HIS A 43 7.55 -8.87 8.12
C HIS A 43 7.17 -7.92 6.97
N VAL A 44 6.48 -8.49 5.98
CA VAL A 44 6.06 -7.80 4.76
C VAL A 44 4.54 -7.80 4.77
N ILE A 45 3.92 -6.66 5.07
CA ILE A 45 2.51 -6.42 4.75
C ILE A 45 2.33 -6.20 3.24
N THR A 46 1.18 -6.61 2.71
CA THR A 46 0.79 -6.38 1.30
C THR A 46 -0.54 -5.66 1.24
N ALA A 47 -0.77 -4.90 0.15
CA ALA A 47 -2.01 -4.16 -0.08
C ALA A 47 -2.66 -4.59 -1.39
N PHE A 48 -3.96 -4.91 -1.37
CA PHE A 48 -4.72 -5.29 -2.56
C PHE A 48 -6.20 -4.80 -2.49
N PRO A 49 -6.76 -4.24 -3.57
CA PRO A 49 -6.09 -3.88 -4.81
C PRO A 49 -5.10 -2.71 -4.60
N ASN A 50 -4.08 -2.64 -5.46
CA ASN A 50 -3.17 -1.51 -5.57
C ASN A 50 -2.71 -1.39 -7.04
N PRO A 51 -3.16 -0.38 -7.82
CA PRO A 51 -3.93 0.79 -7.38
C PRO A 51 -5.34 0.49 -6.85
N ALA A 52 -5.80 1.32 -5.91
CA ALA A 52 -7.10 1.22 -5.25
C ALA A 52 -8.06 2.34 -5.69
N GLN A 53 -9.36 2.06 -5.72
CA GLN A 53 -10.40 3.06 -6.03
C GLN A 53 -11.07 3.61 -4.77
N SER A 54 -11.81 2.79 -4.02
CA SER A 54 -12.53 3.24 -2.82
C SER A 54 -12.02 2.60 -1.54
N TYR A 55 -11.35 1.46 -1.65
CA TYR A 55 -10.81 0.73 -0.52
C TYR A 55 -9.60 -0.09 -0.95
N THR A 56 -8.76 -0.45 0.02
CA THR A 56 -7.70 -1.45 -0.13
C THR A 56 -7.65 -2.32 1.12
N THR A 57 -7.31 -3.60 0.94
CA THR A 57 -7.11 -4.53 2.05
C THR A 57 -5.63 -4.69 2.30
N ILE A 58 -5.21 -4.53 3.55
CA ILE A 58 -3.87 -4.87 4.00
C ILE A 58 -3.89 -6.29 4.55
N VAL A 59 -3.05 -7.17 3.99
CA VAL A 59 -2.78 -8.49 4.54
C VAL A 59 -1.56 -8.42 5.44
N LEU A 60 -1.73 -8.86 6.67
CA LEU A 60 -0.67 -9.03 7.64
C LEU A 60 -0.03 -10.40 7.42
N HIS A 61 1.31 -10.47 7.43
CA HIS A 61 2.02 -11.75 7.31
C HIS A 61 1.75 -12.70 8.48
N SER A 62 1.30 -12.18 9.61
CA SER A 62 0.93 -12.96 10.77
C SER A 62 -0.22 -12.27 11.50
N ARG A 63 -1.10 -13.07 12.10
CA ARG A 63 -2.20 -12.59 12.93
C ARG A 63 -1.71 -11.65 14.03
N SER A 64 -2.42 -10.54 14.23
CA SER A 64 -2.17 -9.59 15.32
C SER A 64 -2.37 -10.27 16.66
N ARG A 65 -1.45 -10.04 17.60
CA ARG A 65 -1.52 -10.52 18.98
C ARG A 65 -2.08 -9.45 19.91
N GLN A 66 -1.95 -8.19 19.52
CA GLN A 66 -2.42 -7.02 20.25
C GLN A 66 -3.30 -6.14 19.36
N ARG A 67 -3.83 -5.07 19.97
CA ARG A 67 -4.59 -4.06 19.25
C ARG A 67 -3.70 -3.46 18.16
N LEU A 68 -4.25 -3.39 16.95
CA LEU A 68 -3.58 -2.85 15.78
C LEU A 68 -4.19 -1.48 15.43
N VAL A 69 -3.36 -0.53 15.03
CA VAL A 69 -3.77 0.79 14.54
C VAL A 69 -3.26 0.94 13.12
N ALA A 70 -4.18 1.12 12.17
CA ALA A 70 -3.86 1.45 10.79
C ALA A 70 -4.03 2.94 10.56
N GLU A 71 -3.09 3.55 9.86
CA GLU A 71 -3.07 4.98 9.57
C GLU A 71 -2.81 5.22 8.10
N VAL A 72 -3.55 6.15 7.50
CA VAL A 72 -3.33 6.58 6.11
C VAL A 72 -2.69 7.94 6.14
N LEU A 73 -1.51 8.05 5.52
CA LEU A 73 -0.69 9.26 5.53
C LEU A 73 -0.30 9.62 4.09
N ASP A 74 -0.10 10.90 3.79
CA ASP A 74 0.64 11.30 2.59
C ASP A 74 2.17 11.27 2.83
N PHE A 75 2.94 11.64 1.80
CA PHE A 75 4.40 11.70 1.88
C PHE A 75 4.95 12.92 2.64
N ASN A 76 4.09 13.89 2.97
CA ASN A 76 4.44 14.99 3.85
C ASN A 76 4.19 14.65 5.33
N GLY A 77 3.60 13.47 5.60
CA GLY A 77 3.26 13.01 6.95
C GLY A 77 1.88 13.47 7.42
N ASN A 78 1.06 14.08 6.57
CA ASN A 78 -0.31 14.45 6.93
C ASN A 78 -1.16 13.19 7.13
N LEU A 79 -1.84 13.10 8.27
CA LEU A 79 -2.70 11.98 8.63
C LEU A 79 -4.13 12.22 8.11
N TYR A 80 -4.61 11.32 7.24
CA TYR A 80 -5.95 11.39 6.66
C TYR A 80 -6.95 10.45 7.32
N HIS A 81 -6.50 9.27 7.75
CA HIS A 81 -7.35 8.27 8.39
C HIS A 81 -6.61 7.53 9.48
N THR A 82 -7.33 7.17 10.54
CA THR A 82 -6.82 6.33 11.62
C THR A 82 -7.92 5.39 12.10
N GLN A 83 -7.59 4.10 12.22
CA GLN A 83 -8.54 3.10 12.65
C GLN A 83 -7.87 2.03 13.51
N ALA A 84 -8.48 1.75 14.65
CA ALA A 84 -8.05 0.68 15.53
C ALA A 84 -8.83 -0.61 15.25
N TYR A 85 -8.14 -1.74 15.32
CA TYR A 85 -8.70 -3.07 15.14
C TYR A 85 -8.43 -3.93 16.38
N ALA A 86 -9.37 -4.83 16.67
CA ALA A 86 -9.21 -5.81 17.73
C ALA A 86 -8.02 -6.75 17.43
N PRO A 87 -7.41 -7.37 18.46
CA PRO A 87 -6.44 -8.44 18.25
C PRO A 87 -7.03 -9.62 17.49
N GLY A 88 -6.17 -10.50 16.96
CA GLY A 88 -6.58 -11.76 16.35
C GLY A 88 -6.96 -11.66 14.87
N ILE A 89 -6.64 -10.55 14.22
CA ILE A 89 -6.91 -10.33 12.79
C ILE A 89 -5.63 -10.47 11.95
N ASP A 90 -5.78 -10.86 10.70
CA ASP A 90 -4.69 -10.95 9.71
C ASP A 90 -4.97 -10.10 8.46
N GLN A 91 -6.12 -9.43 8.40
CA GLN A 91 -6.50 -8.54 7.32
C GLN A 91 -7.23 -7.31 7.86
N VAL A 92 -6.97 -6.15 7.27
CA VAL A 92 -7.70 -4.91 7.55
C VAL A 92 -8.14 -4.25 6.27
N ASN A 93 -9.41 -3.82 6.21
CA ASN A 93 -9.91 -3.01 5.12
C ASN A 93 -9.75 -1.52 5.44
N ILE A 94 -9.21 -0.77 4.49
CA ILE A 94 -8.91 0.66 4.62
C ILE A 94 -9.74 1.41 3.59
N GLU A 95 -10.58 2.33 4.07
CA GLU A 95 -11.39 3.19 3.24
C GLU A 95 -10.56 4.34 2.68
N LEU A 96 -10.67 4.57 1.37
CA LEU A 96 -9.94 5.59 0.61
C LEU A 96 -10.88 6.47 -0.22
N GLY A 97 -12.20 6.24 -0.15
CA GLY A 97 -13.19 6.86 -1.05
C GLY A 97 -13.20 8.39 -1.00
N ASN A 98 -12.90 8.96 0.17
CA ASN A 98 -12.87 10.41 0.39
C ASN A 98 -11.50 11.04 0.15
N LEU A 99 -10.51 10.26 -0.29
CA LEU A 99 -9.16 10.76 -0.60
C LEU A 99 -9.04 11.14 -2.07
N GLU A 100 -8.28 12.21 -2.31
CA GLU A 100 -7.91 12.61 -3.66
C GLU A 100 -7.04 11.54 -4.34
N ARG A 101 -6.95 11.62 -5.67
CA ARG A 101 -6.05 10.77 -6.44
C ARG A 101 -4.61 11.08 -6.05
N GLY A 102 -3.82 10.05 -5.80
CA GLY A 102 -2.45 10.27 -5.32
C GLY A 102 -1.78 9.03 -4.77
N GLN A 103 -0.63 9.23 -4.15
CA GLN A 103 0.10 8.17 -3.47
C GLN A 103 0.01 8.38 -1.96
N TYR A 104 -0.25 7.29 -1.24
CA TYR A 104 -0.37 7.30 0.21
C TYR A 104 0.45 6.18 0.83
N LEU A 105 0.79 6.35 2.10
CA LEU A 105 1.38 5.33 2.94
C LEU A 105 0.32 4.83 3.91
N ILE A 106 0.12 3.53 3.95
CA ILE A 106 -0.64 2.88 5.01
C ILE A 106 0.37 2.36 6.03
N ARG A 107 0.31 2.88 7.24
CA ARG A 107 1.17 2.52 8.37
C ARG A 107 0.40 1.67 9.35
N ILE A 108 0.97 0.53 9.72
CA ILE A 108 0.40 -0.44 10.66
C ILE A 108 1.24 -0.41 11.94
N ARG A 109 0.60 -0.11 13.06
CA ARG A 109 1.21 -0.09 14.39
C ARG A 109 0.55 -1.14 15.29
N GLU A 110 1.35 -2.02 15.86
CA GLU A 110 0.93 -2.97 16.89
C GLU A 110 1.95 -2.87 18.04
N THR A 111 1.47 -2.77 19.28
CA THR A 111 2.36 -2.70 20.44
C THR A 111 3.27 -3.93 20.51
N GLY A 112 4.54 -3.74 20.85
CA GLY A 112 5.52 -4.82 20.89
C GLY A 112 5.96 -5.37 19.52
N ARG A 113 5.50 -4.80 18.40
CA ARG A 113 5.97 -5.12 17.05
C ARG A 113 6.55 -3.90 16.36
N ARG A 114 7.42 -4.16 15.38
CA ARG A 114 7.93 -3.11 14.50
C ARG A 114 6.77 -2.55 13.67
N THR A 115 6.72 -1.23 13.55
CA THR A 115 5.82 -0.54 12.62
C THR A 115 6.14 -0.94 11.18
N GLU A 116 5.11 -1.33 10.44
CA GLU A 116 5.21 -1.69 9.03
C GLU A 116 4.44 -0.67 8.20
N SER A 117 4.91 -0.41 6.97
CA SER A 117 4.27 0.56 6.07
C SER A 117 4.25 0.02 4.65
N VAL A 118 3.17 0.31 3.92
CA VAL A 118 3.02 -0.03 2.50
C VAL A 118 2.56 1.18 1.71
N ARG A 119 3.17 1.39 0.55
CA ARG A 119 2.75 2.42 -0.40
C ARG A 119 1.60 1.93 -1.25
N ILE A 120 0.57 2.76 -1.37
CA ILE A 120 -0.57 2.52 -2.24
C ILE A 120 -0.76 3.68 -3.22
N ILE A 121 -1.41 3.39 -4.34
CA ILE A 121 -1.82 4.37 -5.35
C ILE A 121 -3.34 4.43 -5.36
N LYS A 122 -3.91 5.62 -5.22
CA LYS A 122 -5.34 5.91 -5.29
C LYS A 122 -5.69 6.47 -6.67
N ASN A 123 -6.61 5.80 -7.37
CA ASN A 123 -7.13 6.16 -8.70
C ASN A 123 -8.46 6.91 -8.66
#